data_AF-A0A8T4UXT5-F1
#
_entry.id   AF-A0A8T4UXT5-F1
#
_cell.length_a   1.000
_cell.length_b   1.000
_cell.length_c   1.000
_cell.angle_alpha   90.00
_cell.angle_beta   90.00
_cell.angle_gamma   90.00
#
_symmetry.space_group_name_H-M   'P 1'
#
loop_
_entity.id
_entity.type
_entity.pdbx_description
1 polymer ?
#
loop_
_entity_poly.entity_id
_entity_poly.type
_entity_poly.pdbx_seq_one_letter_code
_entity_poly.pdbx_strand_id
1 'polypeptide(L)'
;MAREITWMGKSEEEVKKLDMKEFLKLVPSRTRRTLKRGFTDQQKLLIKRIDANAPNIKTHCRDMIIIPSMIGKTLKVYSGKEFLPVMVTNEMLGHYLGEFVMTRKSVTHSAAGIGATRSSKAISAR
;
A
#
# COMPACT_ATOMS: atom_id res chain seq x y z
N MET A 1 17.03 20.77 -11.36
CA MET A 1 16.10 21.26 -10.32
C MET A 1 15.13 20.13 -10.00
N ALA A 2 15.08 19.70 -8.73
CA ALA A 2 14.15 18.64 -8.30
C ALA A 2 12.72 19.16 -8.41
N ARG A 3 11.80 18.37 -9.00
CA ARG A 3 10.38 18.71 -9.03
C ARG A 3 9.82 18.53 -7.63
N GLU A 4 9.20 19.57 -7.09
CA GLU A 4 8.47 19.47 -5.82
C GLU A 4 7.21 18.63 -6.04
N ILE A 5 7.16 17.47 -5.37
CA ILE A 5 6.03 16.55 -5.45
C ILE A 5 4.96 17.03 -4.48
N THR A 6 3.91 17.66 -5.02
CA THR A 6 2.78 18.15 -4.23
C THR A 6 1.63 17.14 -4.26
N TRP A 7 0.94 16.99 -3.12
CA TRP A 7 -0.29 16.20 -3.03
C TRP A 7 -1.46 17.15 -2.84
N MET A 8 -2.40 17.18 -3.80
CA MET A 8 -3.52 18.13 -3.82
C MET A 8 -3.08 19.60 -3.65
N GLY A 9 -1.92 19.96 -4.21
CA GLY A 9 -1.33 21.30 -4.11
C GLY A 9 -0.64 21.61 -2.77
N LYS A 10 -0.51 20.63 -1.87
CA LYS A 10 0.17 20.78 -0.57
C LYS A 10 1.55 20.16 -0.57
N SER A 11 2.48 20.79 0.14
CA SER A 11 3.83 20.26 0.36
C SER A 11 3.84 19.11 1.37
N GLU A 12 4.91 18.31 1.41
CA GLU A 12 5.01 17.17 2.33
C GLU A 12 4.90 17.60 3.81
N GLU A 13 5.47 18.76 4.16
CA GLU A 13 5.46 19.28 5.53
C GLU A 13 4.07 19.75 5.97
N GLU A 14 3.34 20.38 5.06
CA GLU A 14 1.95 20.79 5.31
C GLU A 14 1.05 19.58 5.49
N VAL A 15 1.26 18.56 4.66
CA VAL A 15 0.46 17.34 4.70
C VAL A 15 0.65 16.59 6.02
N LYS A 16 1.88 16.49 6.54
CA LYS A 16 2.16 15.87 7.85
C LYS A 16 1.47 16.60 9.02
N LYS A 17 1.20 17.89 8.88
CA LYS A 17 0.51 18.71 9.90
C LYS A 17 -1.02 18.65 9.80
N LEU A 18 -1.58 18.02 8.75
CA LEU A 18 -3.03 17.97 8.57
C LEU A 18 -3.71 17.17 9.67
N ASP A 19 -4.79 17.75 10.21
CA ASP A 19 -5.70 17.01 11.08
C ASP A 19 -6.52 15.98 10.27
N MET A 20 -6.96 14.93 10.96
CA MET A 20 -7.80 13.89 10.37
C MET A 20 -9.09 14.47 9.78
N LYS A 21 -9.71 15.47 10.40
CA LYS A 21 -10.95 16.09 9.87
C LYS A 21 -10.72 16.79 8.54
N GLU A 22 -9.57 17.44 8.38
CA GLU A 22 -9.18 18.12 7.14
C GLU A 22 -8.81 17.11 6.06
N PHE A 23 -8.07 16.07 6.44
CA PHE A 23 -7.73 14.95 5.56
C PHE A 23 -8.97 14.28 4.97
N LEU A 24 -10.01 14.05 5.79
CA LEU A 24 -11.27 13.44 5.31
C LEU A 24 -11.95 14.25 4.19
N LYS A 25 -11.78 15.58 4.13
CA LYS A 25 -12.40 16.43 3.10
C LYS A 25 -11.72 16.26 1.74
N LEU A 26 -10.40 16.04 1.73
CA LEU A 26 -9.56 15.96 0.53
C LEU A 26 -9.59 14.58 -0.14
N VAL A 27 -9.94 13.55 0.63
CA VAL A 27 -9.86 12.15 0.21
C VAL A 27 -11.12 11.69 -0.54
N PRO A 28 -11.01 10.73 -1.50
CA PRO A 28 -12.15 10.18 -2.24
C PRO A 28 -13.25 9.55 -1.37
N SER A 29 -14.46 9.45 -1.91
CA SER A 29 -15.67 9.01 -1.19
C SER A 29 -15.53 7.64 -0.48
N ARG A 30 -14.97 6.63 -1.16
CA ARG A 30 -14.77 5.29 -0.58
C ARG A 30 -13.88 5.34 0.66
N THR A 31 -12.72 5.97 0.54
CA THR A 31 -11.74 6.10 1.61
C THR A 31 -12.32 6.91 2.76
N ARG A 32 -13.02 8.03 2.46
CA ARG A 32 -13.74 8.83 3.46
C ARG A 32 -14.79 8.02 4.23
N ARG A 33 -15.57 7.16 3.56
CA ARG A 33 -16.54 6.27 4.20
C ARG A 33 -15.86 5.29 5.16
N THR A 34 -14.74 4.70 4.76
CA THR A 34 -13.99 3.77 5.62
C THR A 34 -13.46 4.48 6.87
N LEU A 35 -12.82 5.64 6.73
CA LEU A 35 -12.36 6.42 7.90
C LEU A 35 -13.51 6.85 8.82
N LYS A 36 -14.68 7.22 8.28
CA LYS A 36 -15.85 7.56 9.10
C LYS A 36 -16.41 6.37 9.88
N ARG A 37 -16.31 5.16 9.34
CA ARG A 37 -16.71 3.93 10.05
C ARG A 37 -15.72 3.57 11.16
N GLY A 38 -14.48 4.04 11.07
CA GLY A 38 -13.43 3.84 12.04
C GLY A 38 -12.50 2.67 11.69
N PHE A 39 -11.45 2.53 12.52
CA PHE A 39 -10.41 1.51 12.33
C PHE A 39 -10.74 0.21 13.07
N THR A 40 -10.36 -0.91 12.47
CA THR A 40 -10.35 -2.21 13.16
C THR A 40 -9.23 -2.26 14.20
N ASP A 41 -9.30 -3.19 15.15
CA ASP A 41 -8.30 -3.26 16.22
C ASP A 41 -6.90 -3.59 15.71
N GLN A 42 -6.81 -4.38 14.63
CA GLN A 42 -5.56 -4.66 13.94
C GLN A 42 -4.95 -3.39 13.31
N GLN A 43 -5.78 -2.53 12.70
CA GLN A 43 -5.36 -1.25 12.14
C GLN A 43 -4.90 -0.28 13.24
N LYS A 44 -5.58 -0.24 14.39
CA LYS A 44 -5.14 0.55 15.55
C LYS A 44 -3.78 0.09 16.07
N LEU A 45 -3.55 -1.23 16.13
CA LEU A 45 -2.26 -1.80 16.54
C LEU A 45 -1.14 -1.40 15.56
N LEU A 46 -1.44 -1.39 14.25
CA LEU A 46 -0.51 -0.91 13.24
C LEU A 46 -0.12 0.56 13.48
N ILE A 47 -1.10 1.44 13.67
CA ILE A 47 -0.86 2.87 13.92
C ILE A 47 0.04 3.04 15.17
N LYS A 48 -0.29 2.34 16.27
CA LYS A 48 0.54 2.38 17.48
C LYS A 48 1.98 1.95 17.24
N ARG A 49 2.21 0.92 16.41
CA ARG A 49 3.57 0.46 16.05
C ARG A 49 4.31 1.49 15.18
N ILE A 50 3.59 2.19 14.31
CA ILE A 50 4.13 3.25 13.46
C ILE A 50 4.54 4.45 14.32
N ASP A 51 3.67 4.87 15.24
CA ASP A 51 3.93 6.00 16.14
C ASP A 51 5.10 5.70 17.09
N ALA A 52 5.21 4.44 17.55
CA ALA A 52 6.32 3.97 18.37
C ALA A 52 7.65 3.79 17.60
N ASN A 53 7.69 4.07 16.29
CA ASN A 53 8.86 3.90 15.44
C ASN A 53 9.50 2.51 15.55
N ALA A 54 8.67 1.47 15.67
CA ALA A 54 9.16 0.11 15.84
C ALA A 54 10.03 -0.31 14.63
N PRO A 55 11.18 -0.96 14.84
CA PRO A 55 11.97 -1.49 13.73
C PRO A 55 11.20 -2.62 13.03
N ASN A 56 11.28 -2.66 11.69
CA ASN A 56 10.68 -3.71 10.86
C ASN A 56 9.15 -3.90 11.03
N ILE A 57 8.36 -2.87 10.76
CA ILE A 57 6.89 -2.92 10.83
C ILE A 57 6.35 -3.88 9.74
N LYS A 58 5.91 -5.07 10.15
CA LYS A 58 5.22 -6.05 9.30
C LYS A 58 3.71 -5.97 9.49
N THR A 59 2.96 -6.05 8.39
CA THR A 59 1.50 -5.97 8.41
C THR A 59 0.83 -6.94 7.45
N HIS A 60 -0.29 -7.52 7.92
CA HIS A 60 -1.25 -8.25 7.09
C HIS A 60 -2.45 -7.37 6.70
N CYS A 61 -2.62 -6.20 7.32
CA CYS A 61 -3.72 -5.28 7.05
C CYS A 61 -3.48 -4.54 5.73
N ARG A 62 -3.95 -5.15 4.64
CA ARG A 62 -3.89 -4.59 3.27
C ARG A 62 -5.00 -3.57 2.98
N ASP A 63 -6.03 -3.58 3.81
CA ASP A 63 -7.19 -2.69 3.80
C ASP A 63 -6.96 -1.38 4.56
N MET A 64 -5.77 -1.20 5.14
CA MET A 64 -5.39 0.04 5.80
C MET A 64 -5.17 1.15 4.76
N ILE A 65 -5.68 2.34 5.08
CA ILE A 65 -5.52 3.54 4.27
C ILE A 65 -4.25 4.26 4.70
N ILE A 66 -3.50 4.80 3.74
CA ILE A 66 -2.31 5.59 4.03
C ILE A 66 -2.73 6.96 4.59
N ILE A 67 -2.32 7.22 5.83
CA ILE A 67 -2.60 8.44 6.60
C ILE A 67 -1.34 9.33 6.59
N PRO A 68 -1.46 10.67 6.70
CA PRO A 68 -0.31 11.58 6.70
C PRO A 68 0.82 11.23 7.68
N SER A 69 0.52 10.64 8.84
CA SER A 69 1.52 10.21 9.82
C SER A 69 2.45 9.09 9.34
N MET A 70 2.07 8.37 8.28
CA MET A 70 2.83 7.25 7.74
C MET A 70 3.88 7.65 6.70
N ILE A 71 3.89 8.92 6.26
CA ILE A 71 4.82 9.41 5.23
C ILE A 71 6.27 9.28 5.71
N GLY A 72 7.13 8.75 4.84
CA GLY A 72 8.54 8.51 5.14
C GLY A 72 8.81 7.28 6.01
N LYS A 73 7.78 6.46 6.30
CA LYS A 73 7.94 5.16 6.97
C LYS A 73 8.01 4.03 5.94
N THR A 74 8.79 3.00 6.27
CA THR A 74 8.85 1.76 5.48
C THR A 74 8.00 0.68 6.14
N LEU A 75 6.97 0.22 5.43
CA LEU A 75 6.05 -0.81 5.89
C LEU A 75 6.24 -2.09 5.09
N LYS A 76 6.33 -3.23 5.76
CA LYS A 76 6.43 -4.55 5.13
C LYS A 76 5.03 -5.15 5.02
N VAL A 77 4.44 -5.11 3.83
CA VAL A 77 3.06 -5.56 3.58
C VAL A 77 3.07 -6.99 3.04
N TYR A 78 2.21 -7.83 3.61
CA TYR A 78 2.08 -9.22 3.18
C TYR A 78 1.42 -9.34 1.80
N SER A 79 2.09 -10.03 0.87
CA SER A 79 1.57 -10.31 -0.49
C SER A 79 0.70 -11.57 -0.54
N GLY A 80 0.82 -12.48 0.44
CA GLY A 80 0.21 -13.82 0.42
C GLY A 80 1.23 -14.95 0.51
N LYS A 81 2.50 -14.64 0.21
CA LYS A 81 3.66 -15.54 0.33
C LYS A 81 4.78 -14.91 1.16
N GLU A 82 5.07 -13.64 0.89
CA GLU A 82 6.18 -12.91 1.50
C GLU A 82 5.78 -11.49 1.89
N PHE A 83 6.62 -10.85 2.71
CA PHE A 83 6.44 -9.47 3.14
C PHE A 83 7.30 -8.55 2.29
N LEU A 84 6.66 -7.72 1.47
CA LEU A 84 7.33 -6.79 0.59
C LEU A 84 7.46 -5.42 1.26
N PRO A 85 8.65 -4.80 1.30
CA PRO A 85 8.84 -3.47 1.85
C PRO A 85 8.29 -2.41 0.89
N VAL A 86 7.43 -1.54 1.41
CA VAL A 86 6.88 -0.37 0.72
C VAL A 86 7.28 0.86 1.51
N MET A 87 8.01 1.77 0.87
CA MET A 87 8.31 3.09 1.41
C MET A 87 7.17 4.04 1.05
N VAL A 88 6.52 4.63 2.05
CA VAL A 88 5.37 5.50 1.83
C VAL A 88 5.83 6.89 1.39
N THR A 89 5.45 7.27 0.17
CA THR A 89 5.68 8.61 -0.39
C THR A 89 4.40 9.46 -0.33
N ASN A 90 4.53 10.77 -0.55
CA ASN A 90 3.42 11.72 -0.49
C ASN A 90 2.29 11.40 -1.48
N GLU A 91 2.62 10.92 -2.68
CA GLU A 91 1.64 10.59 -3.74
C GLU A 91 0.71 9.42 -3.36
N MET A 92 1.13 8.58 -2.41
CA MET A 92 0.38 7.39 -2.00
C MET A 92 -0.76 7.69 -1.03
N LEU A 93 -0.93 8.94 -0.58
CA LEU A 93 -1.95 9.30 0.40
C LEU A 93 -3.38 9.07 -0.10
N GLY A 94 -4.22 8.54 0.79
CA GLY A 94 -5.62 8.23 0.49
C GLY A 94 -5.84 6.92 -0.27
N HIS A 95 -4.77 6.26 -0.72
CA HIS A 95 -4.78 4.91 -1.27
C HIS A 95 -4.72 3.85 -0.17
N TYR A 96 -5.07 2.62 -0.54
CA TYR A 96 -4.96 1.46 0.34
C TYR A 96 -3.56 0.82 0.24
N LEU A 97 -2.99 0.37 1.37
CA LEU A 97 -1.68 -0.30 1.39
C LEU A 97 -1.60 -1.51 0.44
N GLY A 98 -2.71 -2.22 0.28
CA GLY A 98 -2.80 -3.36 -0.62
C GLY A 98 -2.64 -3.03 -2.10
N GLU A 99 -2.85 -1.78 -2.52
CA GLU A 99 -2.70 -1.37 -3.93
C GLU A 99 -1.23 -1.41 -4.37
N PHE A 100 -0.31 -1.19 -3.43
CA PHE A 100 1.14 -1.14 -3.71
C PHE A 100 1.81 -2.51 -3.68
N VAL A 101 1.07 -3.57 -3.35
CA VAL A 101 1.61 -4.93 -3.29
C VAL A 101 0.77 -5.86 -4.13
N MET A 102 1.37 -6.33 -5.23
CA MET A 102 0.77 -7.33 -6.10
C MET A 102 0.64 -8.68 -5.39
N THR A 103 -0.53 -9.30 -5.46
CA THR A 103 -0.81 -10.61 -4.85
C THR A 103 -0.61 -11.78 -5.81
N ARG A 104 -0.63 -11.50 -7.12
CA ARG A 104 -0.50 -12.47 -8.20
C ARG A 104 0.69 -12.15 -9.07
N LYS A 105 1.31 -13.17 -9.66
CA LYS A 105 2.33 -12.95 -10.69
C LYS A 105 1.66 -12.49 -11.98
N SER A 106 2.26 -11.52 -12.65
CA SER A 106 1.88 -11.21 -14.03
C SER A 106 2.27 -12.41 -14.91
N VAL A 107 1.34 -12.88 -15.72
CA VAL A 107 1.58 -13.95 -16.69
C VAL A 107 1.55 -13.31 -18.06
N THR A 108 2.66 -13.39 -18.79
CA THR A 108 2.75 -12.99 -20.19
C THR A 108 2.65 -14.25 -21.05
N HIS A 109 1.83 -14.21 -22.09
CA HIS A 109 1.83 -15.25 -23.10
C HIS A 109 3.08 -15.06 -23.96
N SER A 110 3.99 -16.02 -23.88
CA SER A 110 5.14 -16.12 -24.75
C SER A 110 4.80 -16.96 -25.99
N ALA A 111 5.73 -17.05 -26.95
CA ALA A 111 5.55 -17.86 -28.15
C ALA A 111 5.16 -19.31 -27.81
N ALA A 112 4.34 -19.93 -28.66
CA ALA A 112 3.96 -21.33 -28.52
C ALA A 112 5.21 -22.21 -28.36
N GLY A 113 5.34 -22.89 -27.23
CA GLY A 113 6.45 -23.80 -26.93
C GLY A 113 7.57 -23.26 -26.03
N ILE A 114 7.68 -21.94 -25.80
CA ILE A 114 8.72 -21.38 -24.91
C ILE A 114 8.04 -20.63 -23.77
N GLY A 115 8.09 -21.15 -22.54
CA GLY A 115 7.65 -20.44 -21.32
C GLY A 115 6.28 -20.84 -20.75
N ALA A 116 5.44 -21.56 -21.51
CA ALA A 116 4.16 -22.09 -21.03
C ALA A 116 4.28 -23.57 -20.60
N THR A 117 5.12 -23.89 -19.62
CA THR A 117 5.27 -25.26 -19.08
C THR A 117 4.43 -25.53 -17.82
N ARG A 118 3.54 -24.60 -17.43
CA ARG A 118 2.67 -24.76 -16.25
C ARG A 118 1.19 -25.06 -16.53
N SER A 119 0.83 -25.40 -17.77
CA SER A 119 -0.26 -26.37 -17.98
C SER A 119 0.34 -27.77 -17.89
N SER A 120 0.78 -28.14 -16.69
CA SER A 120 1.31 -29.46 -16.36
C SER A 120 0.19 -30.51 -16.45
N LYS A 121 -0.13 -30.93 -17.68
CA LYS A 121 -0.78 -32.22 -17.98
C LYS A 121 -0.64 -32.70 -19.43
N ALA A 122 -0.07 -31.90 -20.33
CA ALA A 122 0.13 -32.35 -21.71
C ALA A 122 1.42 -31.75 -22.28
N ILE A 123 2.52 -32.48 -22.17
CA ILE A 123 3.37 -32.89 -23.30
C ILE A 123 4.07 -34.17 -22.80
N SER A 124 3.56 -35.30 -23.29
CA SER A 124 4.34 -36.53 -23.38
C SER A 124 5.49 -36.24 -24.33
N ALA A 125 6.67 -35.97 -23.80
CA ALA A 125 7.88 -35.94 -24.61
C ALA A 125 8.19 -37.37 -25.05
N ARG A 126 7.87 -37.66 -26.31
CA ARG A 126 8.60 -38.64 -27.12
C ARG A 126 9.61 -37.87 -27.94
#